data_AF-A0A915B1D7-F1
#
_entry.id   AF-A0A915B1D7-F1
#
_cell.length_a   1.000
_cell.length_b   1.000
_cell.length_c   1.000
_cell.angle_alpha   90.00
_cell.angle_beta   90.00
_cell.angle_gamma   90.00
#
_symmetry.space_group_name_H-M   'P 1'
#
loop_
_entity.id
_entity.type
_entity.pdbx_description
1 polymer ?
#
loop_
_entity_poly.entity_id
_entity_poly.type
_entity_poly.pdbx_seq_one_letter_code
_entity_poly.pdbx_strand_id
1 'polypeptide(L)'
;MLAKIKEISNFSCQLQLMTTLQGADVDATTRHLLAMSIAEMDNLQKTKIADFLTQTAVAAAMENNACKVFECATDELDKALNEENVALLAALWERTHTEIIPTMQATLYPLKAFDASFDIRREILKAFRDRVLLRILSDVQFELRSLRSMICSVSFATADESVEFERFSEIADRILGINQEKEIEGEEMVKVTTVYLM
;
A
#
# COMPACT_ATOMS: atom_id res chain seq x y z
N MET A 1 24.48 -10.77 30.55
CA MET A 1 25.33 -10.53 29.36
C MET A 1 24.66 -11.06 28.08
N LEU A 2 24.27 -12.34 28.02
CA LEU A 2 23.58 -12.93 26.85
C LEU A 2 22.25 -12.25 26.48
N ALA A 3 21.40 -11.91 27.46
CA ALA A 3 20.15 -11.18 27.21
C ALA A 3 20.39 -9.80 26.56
N LYS A 4 21.41 -9.07 27.02
CA LYS A 4 21.78 -7.74 26.51
C LYS A 4 22.32 -7.81 25.06
N ILE A 5 23.04 -8.87 24.72
CA ILE A 5 23.52 -9.13 23.35
C ILE A 5 22.34 -9.47 22.42
N LYS A 6 21.40 -10.30 22.88
CA LYS A 6 20.15 -10.60 22.13
C LYS A 6 19.30 -9.35 21.88
N GLU A 7 19.18 -8.46 22.87
CA GLU A 7 18.45 -7.20 22.72
C GLU A 7 19.09 -6.24 21.70
N ILE A 8 20.42 -6.10 21.71
CA ILE A 8 21.15 -5.28 20.73
C ILE A 8 20.97 -5.85 19.31
N SER A 9 21.02 -7.17 19.15
CA SER A 9 20.80 -7.83 17.86
C SER A 9 19.37 -7.62 17.34
N ASN A 10 18.36 -7.66 18.21
CA ASN A 10 16.97 -7.39 17.82
C ASN A 10 16.78 -5.94 17.38
N PHE A 11 17.33 -4.97 18.13
CA PHE A 11 17.24 -3.56 17.78
C PHE A 11 17.89 -3.28 16.42
N SER A 12 19.07 -3.86 16.17
CA SER A 12 19.74 -3.75 14.87
C SER A 12 18.89 -4.33 13.74
N CYS A 13 18.22 -5.46 13.95
CA CYS A 13 17.35 -6.06 12.95
C CYS A 13 16.12 -5.18 12.66
N GLN A 14 15.45 -4.68 13.70
CA GLN A 14 14.27 -3.81 13.57
C GLN A 14 14.60 -2.52 12.82
N LEU A 15 15.76 -1.91 13.09
CA LEU A 15 16.23 -0.72 12.38
C LEU A 15 16.42 -1.01 10.89
N GLN A 16 17.10 -2.10 10.55
CA GLN A 16 17.34 -2.48 9.15
C GLN A 16 16.03 -2.78 8.40
N LEU A 17 15.08 -3.45 9.06
CA LEU A 17 13.76 -3.69 8.50
C LEU A 17 12.98 -2.39 8.27
N MET A 18 13.08 -1.42 9.20
CA MET A 18 12.49 -0.10 9.02
C MET A 18 13.13 0.66 7.85
N THR A 19 14.46 0.65 7.76
CA THR A 19 15.19 1.28 6.64
C THR A 19 14.81 0.66 5.30
N THR A 20 14.60 -0.65 5.27
CA THR A 20 14.10 -1.37 4.10
C THR A 20 12.68 -0.94 3.74
N LEU A 21 11.76 -0.83 4.72
CA LEU A 21 10.40 -0.33 4.50
C LEU A 21 10.37 1.12 4.01
N GLN A 22 11.39 1.91 4.33
CA GLN A 22 11.55 3.27 3.82
C GLN A 22 12.09 3.33 2.38
N GLY A 23 12.30 2.17 1.75
CA GLY A 23 12.74 2.02 0.37
C GLY A 23 14.24 2.18 0.17
N ALA A 24 15.06 2.03 1.22
CA ALA A 24 16.51 1.99 1.02
C ALA A 24 16.90 0.80 0.13
N ASP A 25 17.87 1.01 -0.75
CA ASP A 25 18.45 -0.07 -1.54
C ASP A 25 19.20 -1.02 -0.61
N VAL A 26 18.66 -2.24 -0.48
CA VAL A 26 19.28 -3.31 0.31
C VAL A 26 19.79 -4.38 -0.66
N ASP A 27 21.11 -4.51 -0.74
CA ASP A 27 21.73 -5.50 -1.60
C ASP A 27 21.41 -6.95 -1.17
N ALA A 28 21.68 -7.90 -2.07
CA ALA A 28 21.40 -9.32 -1.82
C ALA A 28 22.14 -9.88 -0.58
N THR A 29 23.34 -9.39 -0.29
CA THR A 29 24.14 -9.84 0.86
C THR A 29 23.49 -9.40 2.17
N THR A 30 23.11 -8.14 2.26
CA THR A 30 22.45 -7.56 3.44
C THR A 30 21.11 -8.23 3.69
N ARG A 31 20.30 -8.45 2.63
CA ARG A 31 19.04 -9.20 2.73
C ARG A 31 19.25 -10.62 3.25
N HIS A 32 20.26 -11.31 2.73
CA HIS A 32 20.60 -12.67 3.16
C HIS A 32 21.05 -12.72 4.62
N LEU A 33 21.92 -11.81 5.06
CA LEU A 33 22.41 -11.75 6.43
C LEU A 33 21.28 -11.45 7.43
N LEU A 34 20.35 -10.56 7.07
CA LEU A 34 19.17 -10.28 7.88
C LEU A 34 18.27 -11.51 7.99
N ALA A 35 18.01 -12.19 6.86
CA ALA A 35 17.20 -13.41 6.87
C ALA A 35 17.85 -14.52 7.73
N MET A 36 19.16 -14.73 7.63
CA MET A 36 19.88 -15.68 8.49
C MET A 36 19.80 -15.29 9.96
N SER A 37 19.99 -14.01 10.28
CA SER A 37 19.84 -13.51 11.66
C SER A 37 18.45 -13.80 12.22
N ILE A 38 17.39 -13.58 11.42
CA ILE A 38 16.01 -13.87 11.82
C ILE A 38 15.80 -15.38 11.95
N ALA A 39 16.38 -16.20 11.07
CA ALA A 39 16.23 -17.66 11.13
C ALA A 39 16.79 -18.24 12.44
N GLU A 40 17.92 -17.72 12.92
CA GLU A 40 18.60 -18.15 14.15
C GLU A 40 17.92 -17.66 15.44
N MET A 41 17.00 -16.70 15.35
CA MET A 41 16.26 -16.20 16.51
C MET A 41 15.36 -17.27 17.14
N ASP A 42 15.18 -17.17 18.46
CA ASP A 42 14.17 -17.99 19.14
C ASP A 42 12.74 -17.53 18.79
N ASN A 43 11.75 -18.37 19.08
CA ASN A 43 10.35 -18.11 18.71
C ASN A 43 9.82 -16.80 19.31
N LEU A 44 10.24 -16.45 20.54
CA LEU A 44 9.82 -15.22 21.18
C LEU A 44 10.36 -13.99 20.44
N GLN A 45 11.62 -14.03 20.00
CA GLN A 45 12.21 -12.97 19.19
C GLN A 45 11.52 -12.85 17.82
N LYS A 46 11.21 -13.96 17.16
CA LYS A 46 10.47 -13.97 15.88
C LYS A 46 9.08 -13.34 16.01
N THR A 47 8.32 -13.71 17.05
CA THR A 47 7.02 -13.09 17.36
C THR A 47 7.16 -11.59 17.59
N LYS A 48 8.15 -11.15 18.38
CA LYS A 48 8.39 -9.71 18.61
C LYS A 48 8.71 -8.93 17.34
N ILE A 49 9.43 -9.52 16.38
CA ILE A 49 9.68 -8.87 15.08
C ILE A 49 8.40 -8.82 14.25
N ALA A 50 7.65 -9.92 14.19
CA ALA A 50 6.37 -9.94 13.47
C ALA A 50 5.42 -8.87 14.03
N ASP A 51 5.24 -8.81 15.36
CA ASP A 51 4.42 -7.80 16.03
C ASP A 51 4.90 -6.38 15.76
N PHE A 52 6.22 -6.14 15.87
CA PHE A 52 6.79 -4.84 15.54
C PHE A 52 6.45 -4.39 14.11
N LEU A 53 6.55 -5.31 13.15
CA LEU A 53 6.25 -5.02 11.75
C LEU A 53 4.77 -4.69 11.54
N THR A 54 3.88 -5.57 12.00
CA THR A 54 2.44 -5.47 11.73
C THR A 54 1.75 -4.39 12.56
N GLN A 55 2.19 -4.15 13.79
CA GLN A 55 1.54 -3.19 14.69
C GLN A 55 2.10 -1.78 14.59
N THR A 56 3.32 -1.59 14.06
CA THR A 56 3.99 -0.28 14.10
C THR A 56 4.73 0.05 12.81
N ALA A 57 5.71 -0.77 12.42
CA ALA A 57 6.71 -0.34 11.45
C ALA A 57 6.13 -0.12 10.05
N VAL A 58 5.27 -1.05 9.60
CA VAL A 58 4.70 -1.00 8.26
C VAL A 58 3.80 0.22 8.08
N ALA A 59 2.88 0.46 9.01
CA ALA A 59 1.98 1.62 8.97
C ALA A 59 2.77 2.95 8.97
N ALA A 60 3.72 3.10 9.90
CA ALA A 60 4.53 4.31 10.00
C ALA A 60 5.40 4.52 8.75
N ALA A 61 5.97 3.46 8.19
CA ALA A 61 6.81 3.59 7.00
C ALA A 61 5.99 3.99 5.77
N MET A 62 4.80 3.41 5.55
CA MET A 62 3.97 3.74 4.39
C MET A 62 3.52 5.21 4.42
N GLU A 63 3.06 5.70 5.57
CA GLU A 63 2.68 7.10 5.74
C GLU A 63 3.88 8.05 5.53
N ASN A 64 5.03 7.74 6.15
CA ASN A 64 6.23 8.55 6.00
C ASN A 64 6.76 8.55 4.56
N ASN A 65 6.68 7.43 3.85
CA ASN A 65 7.08 7.35 2.45
C ASN A 65 6.19 8.23 1.58
N ALA A 66 4.88 8.23 1.83
CA ALA A 66 3.96 9.12 1.14
C ALA A 66 4.30 10.60 1.42
N CYS A 67 4.45 10.98 2.68
CA CYS A 67 4.81 12.34 3.07
C CYS A 67 6.12 12.81 2.43
N LYS A 68 7.12 11.93 2.31
CA LYS A 68 8.38 12.22 1.61
C LYS A 68 8.19 12.45 0.12
N VAL A 69 7.34 11.64 -0.54
CA VAL A 69 7.08 11.75 -1.98
C VAL A 69 6.29 13.02 -2.30
N PHE A 70 5.34 13.39 -1.46
CA PHE A 70 4.52 14.59 -1.63
C PHE A 70 5.10 15.85 -0.97
N GLU A 71 6.25 15.73 -0.32
CA GLU A 71 6.91 16.82 0.41
C GLU A 71 6.00 17.53 1.43
N CYS A 72 5.18 16.76 2.16
CA CYS A 72 4.19 17.28 3.11
C CYS A 72 4.41 16.78 4.54
N ALA A 73 3.79 17.45 5.51
CA ALA A 73 3.67 16.90 6.86
C ALA A 73 2.58 15.81 6.95
N THR A 74 2.62 14.98 7.99
CA THR A 74 1.66 13.88 8.16
C THR A 74 0.22 14.36 8.32
N ASP A 75 -0.02 15.55 8.85
CA ASP A 75 -1.33 16.18 9.03
C ASP A 75 -1.83 16.92 7.77
N GLU A 76 -1.02 16.98 6.72
CA GLU A 76 -1.35 17.63 5.44
C GLU A 76 -1.60 16.61 4.32
N LEU A 77 -1.39 15.31 4.59
CA LEU A 77 -1.43 14.25 3.60
C LEU A 77 -2.78 14.16 2.84
N ASP A 78 -3.89 14.49 3.48
CA ASP A 78 -5.23 14.54 2.88
C ASP A 78 -5.37 15.57 1.75
N LYS A 79 -4.47 16.56 1.68
CA LYS A 79 -4.47 17.62 0.67
C LYS A 79 -3.30 17.52 -0.30
N ALA A 80 -2.52 16.46 -0.19
CA ALA A 80 -1.26 16.32 -0.90
C ALA A 80 -1.41 16.10 -2.41
N LEU A 81 -2.51 15.48 -2.86
CA LEU A 81 -2.71 15.10 -4.27
C LEU A 81 -3.56 16.12 -5.02
N ASN A 82 -3.10 16.47 -6.21
CA ASN A 82 -3.78 17.28 -7.21
C ASN A 82 -3.53 16.71 -8.62
N GLU A 83 -4.13 17.32 -9.64
CA GLU A 83 -4.01 16.83 -11.02
C GLU A 83 -2.57 16.82 -11.56
N GLU A 84 -1.72 17.73 -11.08
CA GLU A 84 -0.35 17.90 -11.58
C GLU A 84 0.62 16.86 -10.99
N ASN A 85 0.31 16.32 -9.82
CA ASN A 85 1.22 15.45 -9.07
C ASN A 85 0.76 13.99 -8.94
N VAL A 86 -0.25 13.58 -9.71
CA VAL A 86 -0.72 12.17 -9.79
C VAL A 86 0.41 11.19 -10.08
N ALA A 87 1.39 11.59 -10.89
CA ALA A 87 2.56 10.78 -11.22
C ALA A 87 3.39 10.41 -9.98
N LEU A 88 3.39 11.24 -8.93
CA LEU A 88 4.08 10.95 -7.67
C LEU A 88 3.43 9.76 -6.94
N LEU A 89 2.09 9.67 -6.93
CA LEU A 89 1.39 8.52 -6.36
C LEU A 89 1.69 7.24 -7.13
N ALA A 90 1.73 7.32 -8.46
CA ALA A 90 2.09 6.19 -9.32
C ALA A 90 3.54 5.72 -9.06
N ALA A 91 4.48 6.64 -8.90
CA ALA A 91 5.88 6.33 -8.58
C ALA A 91 6.02 5.71 -7.18
N LEU A 92 5.29 6.22 -6.18
CA LEU A 92 5.26 5.64 -4.84
C LEU A 92 4.71 4.21 -4.87
N TRP A 93 3.65 3.97 -5.64
CA TRP A 93 3.11 2.62 -5.85
C TRP A 93 4.11 1.70 -6.51
N GLU A 94 4.72 2.13 -7.60
CA GLU A 94 5.69 1.32 -8.35
C GLU A 94 6.84 0.89 -7.44
N ARG A 95 7.41 1.82 -6.68
CA ARG A 95 8.46 1.55 -5.69
C ARG A 95 7.99 0.58 -4.60
N THR A 96 6.77 0.77 -4.09
CA THR A 96 6.20 -0.12 -3.07
C THR A 96 6.04 -1.55 -3.60
N HIS A 97 5.50 -1.68 -4.80
CA HIS A 97 5.16 -2.96 -5.40
C HIS A 97 6.37 -3.74 -5.93
N THR A 98 7.36 -3.04 -6.51
CA THR A 98 8.49 -3.68 -7.21
C THR A 98 9.77 -3.74 -6.39
N GLU A 99 9.96 -2.87 -5.40
CA GLU A 99 11.18 -2.82 -4.59
C GLU A 99 10.91 -3.22 -3.14
N ILE A 100 10.03 -2.50 -2.44
CA ILE A 100 9.82 -2.66 -1.00
C ILE A 100 9.23 -4.04 -0.69
N ILE A 101 8.10 -4.39 -1.31
CA ILE A 101 7.42 -5.66 -1.04
C ILE A 101 8.34 -6.86 -1.35
N PRO A 102 8.95 -7.00 -2.54
CA PRO A 102 9.80 -8.14 -2.84
C PRO A 102 11.01 -8.24 -1.91
N THR A 103 11.62 -7.10 -1.56
CA THR A 103 12.75 -7.06 -0.64
C THR A 103 12.35 -7.49 0.77
N MET A 104 11.21 -7.02 1.27
CA MET A 104 10.68 -7.44 2.56
C MET A 104 10.32 -8.92 2.58
N GLN A 105 9.68 -9.43 1.52
CA GLN A 105 9.38 -10.86 1.40
C GLN A 105 10.64 -11.72 1.40
N ALA A 106 11.68 -11.32 0.65
CA ALA A 106 12.97 -12.01 0.61
C ALA A 106 13.70 -11.98 1.95
N THR A 107 13.58 -10.89 2.71
CA THR A 107 14.23 -10.75 4.02
C THR A 107 13.49 -11.51 5.12
N LEU A 108 12.16 -11.58 5.04
CA LEU A 108 11.28 -12.09 6.09
C LEU A 108 10.74 -13.51 5.84
N TYR A 109 11.24 -14.21 4.82
CA TYR A 109 10.86 -15.61 4.59
C TYR A 109 11.02 -16.52 5.83
N PRO A 110 11.98 -16.32 6.76
CA PRO A 110 12.06 -17.16 7.96
C PRO A 110 10.88 -16.94 8.91
N LEU A 111 10.29 -15.74 8.95
CA LEU A 111 9.05 -15.49 9.70
C LEU A 111 7.86 -16.20 9.05
N LYS A 112 7.77 -16.21 7.71
CA LYS A 112 6.74 -16.96 6.98
C LYS A 112 6.85 -18.47 7.22
N ALA A 113 8.08 -18.98 7.30
CA ALA A 113 8.33 -20.38 7.61
C ALA A 113 8.00 -20.73 9.06
N PHE A 114 8.19 -19.78 9.98
CA PHE A 114 7.82 -19.92 11.39
C PHE A 114 6.31 -19.84 11.62
N ASP A 115 5.64 -18.91 10.97
CA ASP A 115 4.19 -18.70 11.02
C ASP A 115 3.64 -18.52 9.60
N ALA A 116 2.89 -19.51 9.13
CA ALA A 116 2.30 -19.51 7.79
C ALA A 116 1.24 -18.42 7.60
N SER A 117 0.67 -17.88 8.68
CA SER A 117 -0.31 -16.79 8.63
C SER A 117 0.33 -15.42 8.42
N PHE A 118 1.63 -15.27 8.76
CA PHE A 118 2.36 -14.02 8.55
C PHE A 118 2.43 -13.68 7.06
N ASP A 119 1.93 -12.51 6.64
CA ASP A 119 1.95 -12.09 5.24
C ASP A 119 2.34 -10.63 5.12
N ILE A 120 3.64 -10.37 5.07
CA ILE A 120 4.16 -9.00 4.99
C ILE A 120 3.68 -8.24 3.74
N ARG A 121 3.41 -8.93 2.61
CA ARG A 121 2.89 -8.28 1.41
C ARG A 121 1.50 -7.71 1.70
N ARG A 122 0.63 -8.54 2.30
CA ARG A 122 -0.71 -8.10 2.67
C ARG A 122 -0.67 -6.96 3.68
N GLU A 123 0.19 -7.05 4.70
CA GLU A 123 0.34 -6.00 5.71
C GLU A 123 0.79 -4.66 5.12
N ILE A 124 1.78 -4.66 4.21
CA ILE A 124 2.23 -3.46 3.50
C ILE A 124 1.10 -2.87 2.65
N LEU A 125 0.39 -3.70 1.89
CA LEU A 125 -0.70 -3.22 1.03
C LEU A 125 -1.90 -2.69 1.84
N LYS A 126 -2.23 -3.32 2.97
CA LYS A 126 -3.26 -2.81 3.89
C LYS A 126 -2.87 -1.46 4.49
N ALA A 127 -1.64 -1.33 4.96
CA ALA A 127 -1.15 -0.05 5.46
C ALA A 127 -1.12 1.04 4.37
N PHE A 128 -0.75 0.67 3.14
CA PHE A 128 -0.80 1.59 2.00
C PHE A 128 -2.24 2.04 1.72
N ARG A 129 -3.21 1.13 1.73
CA ARG A 129 -4.64 1.44 1.65
C ARG A 129 -5.07 2.41 2.77
N ASP A 130 -4.84 2.01 4.01
CA ASP A 130 -5.44 2.65 5.19
C ASP A 130 -4.79 3.99 5.55
N ARG A 131 -3.46 4.06 5.43
CA ARG A 131 -2.67 5.23 5.87
C ARG A 131 -2.34 6.19 4.75
N VAL A 132 -2.38 5.74 3.51
CA VAL A 132 -2.01 6.57 2.35
C VAL A 132 -3.22 6.82 1.46
N LEU A 133 -3.75 5.77 0.82
CA LEU A 133 -4.77 5.94 -0.22
C LEU A 133 -6.07 6.51 0.33
N LEU A 134 -6.57 6.02 1.47
CA LEU A 134 -7.79 6.56 2.08
C LEU A 134 -7.69 8.05 2.37
N ARG A 135 -6.51 8.54 2.75
CA ARG A 135 -6.29 9.95 3.08
C ARG A 135 -6.13 10.79 1.84
N ILE A 136 -5.23 10.38 0.95
CA ILE A 136 -4.88 11.15 -0.24
C ILE A 136 -6.03 11.22 -1.25
N LEU A 137 -6.85 10.16 -1.33
CA LEU A 137 -7.91 10.04 -2.31
C LEU A 137 -9.29 10.49 -1.78
N SER A 138 -9.43 10.83 -0.49
CA SER A 138 -10.74 11.12 0.12
C SER A 138 -11.47 12.26 -0.58
N ASP A 139 -10.74 13.31 -0.92
CA ASP A 139 -11.29 14.59 -1.38
C ASP A 139 -11.10 14.80 -2.89
N VAL A 140 -10.50 13.83 -3.59
CA VAL A 140 -10.29 13.87 -5.04
C VAL A 140 -11.63 13.85 -5.78
N GLN A 141 -11.84 14.89 -6.59
CA GLN A 141 -13.06 15.08 -7.41
C GLN A 141 -12.86 14.81 -8.91
N PHE A 142 -11.65 14.39 -9.31
CA PHE A 142 -11.32 14.12 -10.71
C PHE A 142 -11.00 12.64 -10.94
N GLU A 143 -11.14 12.18 -12.19
CA GLU A 143 -10.90 10.79 -12.54
C GLU A 143 -9.39 10.47 -12.59
N LEU A 144 -9.02 9.33 -12.03
CA LEU A 144 -7.64 8.85 -11.92
C LEU A 144 -7.45 7.54 -12.70
N ARG A 145 -7.83 7.52 -13.97
CA ARG A 145 -7.80 6.31 -14.81
C ARG A 145 -6.40 5.69 -14.92
N SER A 146 -5.35 6.50 -14.87
CA SER A 146 -3.95 6.04 -14.88
C SER A 146 -3.59 5.18 -13.67
N LEU A 147 -4.31 5.34 -12.54
CA LEU A 147 -4.08 4.59 -11.31
C LEU A 147 -4.93 3.32 -11.20
N ARG A 148 -5.71 2.97 -12.22
CA ARG A 148 -6.61 1.81 -12.20
C ARG A 148 -5.92 0.51 -11.80
N SER A 149 -4.75 0.24 -12.36
CA SER A 149 -4.00 -0.98 -12.02
C SER A 149 -3.60 -1.02 -10.55
N MET A 150 -3.12 0.10 -9.99
CA MET A 150 -2.80 0.23 -8.57
C MET A 150 -4.04 -0.02 -7.71
N ILE A 151 -5.12 0.72 -7.98
CA ILE A 151 -6.35 0.66 -7.18
C ILE A 151 -6.91 -0.76 -7.17
N CYS A 152 -7.08 -1.39 -8.33
CA CYS A 152 -7.57 -2.77 -8.41
C CYS A 152 -6.64 -3.76 -7.69
N SER A 153 -5.32 -3.61 -7.82
CA SER A 153 -4.34 -4.49 -7.15
C SER A 153 -4.44 -4.39 -5.64
N VAL A 154 -4.55 -3.17 -5.11
CA VAL A 154 -4.70 -2.94 -3.66
C VAL A 154 -6.06 -3.45 -3.19
N SER A 155 -7.16 -3.15 -3.88
CA SER A 155 -8.49 -3.65 -3.53
C SER A 155 -8.51 -5.17 -3.43
N PHE A 156 -7.99 -5.86 -4.45
CA PHE A 156 -7.99 -7.32 -4.46
C PHE A 156 -7.13 -7.92 -3.35
N ALA A 157 -5.92 -7.38 -3.14
CA ALA A 157 -4.98 -7.93 -2.16
C ALA A 157 -5.37 -7.66 -0.70
N THR A 158 -6.17 -6.62 -0.46
CA THR A 158 -6.51 -6.14 0.89
C THR A 158 -7.95 -6.41 1.29
N ALA A 159 -8.75 -7.05 0.43
CA ALA A 159 -10.14 -7.39 0.72
C ALA A 159 -10.30 -8.04 2.11
N ASP A 160 -11.14 -7.42 2.92
CA ASP A 160 -11.54 -7.83 4.26
C ASP A 160 -12.84 -7.13 4.67
N GLU A 161 -13.31 -7.41 5.88
CA GLU A 161 -14.56 -6.87 6.45
C GLU A 161 -14.32 -5.56 7.24
N SER A 162 -13.23 -4.84 6.94
CA SER A 162 -12.90 -3.60 7.64
C SER A 162 -13.64 -2.39 7.08
N VAL A 163 -13.94 -1.42 7.96
CA VAL A 163 -14.55 -0.13 7.55
C VAL A 163 -13.63 0.63 6.60
N GLU A 164 -12.32 0.48 6.77
CA GLU A 164 -11.30 1.05 5.90
C GLU A 164 -11.39 0.48 4.48
N PHE A 165 -11.65 -0.82 4.32
CA PHE A 165 -11.81 -1.44 3.00
C PHE A 165 -13.08 -0.96 2.29
N GLU A 166 -14.19 -0.88 3.02
CA GLU A 166 -15.47 -0.38 2.49
C GLU A 166 -15.31 1.06 1.97
N ARG A 167 -14.74 1.94 2.79
CA ARG A 167 -14.45 3.33 2.40
C ARG A 167 -13.52 3.41 1.20
N PHE A 168 -12.49 2.55 1.14
CA PHE A 168 -11.57 2.54 0.01
C PHE A 168 -12.28 2.10 -1.27
N SER A 169 -13.21 1.16 -1.18
CA SER A 169 -14.01 0.68 -2.31
C SER A 169 -14.92 1.78 -2.86
N GLU A 170 -15.59 2.54 -1.99
CA GLU A 170 -16.41 3.70 -2.38
C GLU A 170 -15.57 4.76 -3.11
N ILE A 171 -14.39 5.08 -2.58
CA ILE A 171 -13.45 6.02 -3.20
C ILE A 171 -12.97 5.48 -4.56
N ALA A 172 -12.62 4.20 -4.64
CA ALA A 172 -12.14 3.55 -5.85
C ALA A 172 -13.19 3.62 -6.97
N ASP A 173 -14.46 3.32 -6.67
CA ASP A 173 -15.55 3.38 -7.65
C ASP A 173 -15.76 4.80 -8.18
N ARG A 174 -15.65 5.81 -7.30
CA ARG A 174 -15.75 7.23 -7.67
C ARG A 174 -14.62 7.66 -8.60
N ILE A 175 -13.36 7.43 -8.22
CA ILE A 175 -12.20 7.94 -8.98
C ILE A 175 -11.92 7.15 -10.27
N LEU A 176 -12.44 5.92 -10.39
CA LEU A 176 -12.32 5.11 -11.60
C LEU A 176 -13.49 5.32 -12.58
N GLY A 177 -14.52 6.09 -12.22
CA GLY A 177 -15.64 6.40 -13.10
C GLY A 177 -16.56 5.21 -13.41
N ILE A 178 -16.51 4.14 -12.59
CA ILE A 178 -17.26 2.88 -12.84
C ILE A 178 -18.79 3.11 -12.79
N ASN A 179 -19.24 4.22 -12.20
CA ASN A 179 -20.66 4.55 -12.03
C ASN A 179 -21.22 5.59 -13.03
N GLN A 180 -20.46 6.09 -14.02
CA GLN A 180 -20.96 7.11 -14.97
C GLN A 180 -21.42 6.56 -16.34
N GLU A 181 -21.21 5.28 -16.65
CA GLU A 181 -21.59 4.71 -17.96
C GLU A 181 -23.06 4.24 -18.06
N LYS A 182 -23.90 4.42 -17.03
CA LYS A 182 -25.29 3.90 -17.03
C LYS A 182 -26.42 4.89 -17.32
N GLU A 183 -26.16 6.17 -17.59
CA GLU A 183 -27.24 7.17 -17.73
C GLU A 183 -27.34 7.90 -19.09
N ILE A 184 -26.60 7.51 -20.15
CA ILE A 184 -26.62 8.26 -21.42
C ILE A 184 -27.29 7.54 -22.61
N GLU A 185 -27.64 6.25 -22.54
CA GLU A 185 -28.29 5.56 -23.68
C GLU A 185 -29.84 5.50 -23.61
N GLY A 186 -30.48 6.48 -22.95
CA GLY A 186 -31.90 6.42 -22.60
C GLY A 186 -32.86 7.40 -23.27
N GLU A 187 -32.41 8.41 -24.01
CA GLU A 187 -33.32 9.42 -24.58
C GLU A 187 -32.79 9.98 -25.92
N GLU A 188 -33.15 9.35 -27.04
CA GLU A 188 -33.49 10.04 -28.31
C GLU A 188 -33.97 9.01 -29.35
N MET A 189 -35.26 8.65 -29.30
CA MET A 189 -36.00 8.27 -30.50
C MET A 189 -37.10 9.30 -30.71
N VAL A 190 -36.70 10.44 -31.29
CA VAL A 190 -37.63 11.44 -31.79
C VAL A 190 -38.42 10.83 -32.95
N LYS A 191 -39.74 10.76 -32.74
CA LYS A 191 -40.74 10.37 -33.73
C LYS A 191 -40.58 11.18 -35.01
N VAL A 192 -40.20 10.54 -36.11
CA VAL A 192 -40.38 11.13 -37.44
C VAL A 192 -41.73 10.69 -37.98
N THR A 193 -42.74 11.52 -37.74
CA THR A 193 -43.94 11.57 -38.58
C THR A 193 -43.95 12.95 -39.23
N THR A 194 -43.81 13.03 -40.56
CA THR A 194 -44.71 13.80 -41.44
C THR A 194 -44.42 13.52 -42.91
N VAL A 195 -45.52 13.42 -43.64
CA VAL A 195 -45.79 13.07 -45.03
C VAL A 195 -45.55 14.28 -45.97
N TYR A 196 -45.46 13.98 -47.29
CA TYR A 196 -45.62 14.83 -48.51
C TYR A 196 -44.33 15.45 -49.09
N LEU A 197 -44.06 15.52 -50.40
CA LEU A 197 -44.71 15.31 -51.72
C LEU A 197 -43.56 14.97 -52.71
N MET A 198 -43.71 14.11 -53.73
CA MET A 198 -44.38 14.38 -55.01
C MET A 198 -44.51 13.08 -55.81
#